data_AF-A0AAW6C442-F1
#
_entry.id   AF-A0AAW6C442-F1
#
_cell.length_a   1.000
_cell.length_b   1.000
_cell.length_c   1.000
_cell.angle_alpha   90.00
_cell.angle_beta   90.00
_cell.angle_gamma   90.00
#
_symmetry.space_group_name_H-M   'P 1'
#
loop_
_entity.id
_entity.type
_entity.pdbx_description
1 polymer ?
#
loop_
_entity_poly.entity_id
_entity_poly.type
_entity_poly.pdbx_seq_one_letter_code
_entity_poly.pdbx_strand_id
1 'polypeptide(L)' 'MLNQEMRTVTMNRSDMLRVAQALTHVVLGFRDEVRAATTEDRRRSAKCSLDMWERIRSEFDRQMDEQDPEEFRRK' A
#
# COMPACT_ATOMS: atom_id res chain seq x y z
N MET A 1 24.52 7.09 -2.31
CA MET A 1 23.48 6.61 -1.37
C MET A 1 22.31 7.57 -1.48
N LEU A 2 21.13 7.10 -1.89
CA LEU A 2 19.93 7.95 -1.77
C LEU A 2 19.61 8.09 -0.28
N ASN A 3 19.46 9.33 0.16
CA ASN A 3 19.18 9.69 1.54
C ASN A 3 17.82 9.09 1.95
N GLN A 4 17.81 7.88 2.53
CA GLN A 4 16.61 7.23 3.09
C GLN A 4 16.24 7.84 4.45
N GLU A 5 16.13 9.16 4.48
CA GLU A 5 15.75 9.87 5.69
C GLU A 5 14.25 9.67 5.90
N MET A 6 13.87 8.93 6.97
CA MET A 6 12.47 8.82 7.36
C MET A 6 11.95 10.20 7.74
N ARG A 7 10.82 10.60 7.15
CA ARG A 7 10.12 11.85 7.46
C ARG A 7 8.77 11.53 8.08
N THR A 8 8.51 12.12 9.24
CA THR A 8 7.20 12.08 9.88
C THR A 8 6.29 13.09 9.21
N VAL A 9 5.09 12.65 8.81
CA VAL A 9 4.03 13.53 8.28
C VAL A 9 2.84 13.43 9.22
N THR A 10 2.40 14.58 9.75
CA THR A 10 1.18 14.63 10.55
C THR A 10 -0.02 14.66 9.63
N MET A 11 -0.89 13.66 9.74
CA MET A 11 -2.13 13.56 8.97
C MET A 11 -3.30 13.30 9.90
N ASN A 12 -4.48 13.81 9.52
CA ASN A 12 -5.69 13.46 10.25
C ASN A 12 -6.14 12.02 9.91
N ARG A 13 -6.98 11.44 10.76
CA ARG A 13 -7.48 10.08 10.57
C ARG A 13 -8.22 9.87 9.25
N SER A 14 -8.96 10.87 8.77
CA SER A 14 -9.67 10.77 7.49
C SER A 14 -8.72 10.66 6.30
N ASP A 15 -7.62 11.40 6.31
CA ASP A 15 -6.63 11.35 5.24
C ASP A 15 -5.85 10.03 5.28
N MET A 16 -5.56 9.50 6.48
CA MET A 16 -5.00 8.15 6.62
C MET A 16 -5.91 7.07 6.03
N LEU A 17 -7.23 7.14 6.32
CA LEU A 17 -8.20 6.21 5.74
C LEU A 17 -8.30 6.35 4.21
N ARG A 18 -8.22 7.57 3.67
CA ARG A 18 -8.20 7.80 2.22
C ARG A 18 -6.95 7.19 1.57
N VAL A 19 -5.79 7.31 2.20
CA VAL A 19 -4.55 6.66 1.73
C VAL A 19 -4.70 5.14 1.75
N ALA A 20 -5.22 4.56 2.84
CA ALA A 20 -5.48 3.12 2.94
C ALA A 20 -6.44 2.61 1.84
N GLN A 21 -7.51 3.37 1.55
CA GLN A 21 -8.44 3.08 0.47
C GLN A 21 -7.76 3.15 -0.90
N ALA A 22 -6.99 4.20 -1.17
CA ALA A 22 -6.26 4.36 -2.43
C ALA A 22 -5.28 3.21 -2.67
N LEU A 23 -4.49 2.83 -1.65
CA LEU A 23 -3.59 1.69 -1.72
C LEU A 23 -4.33 0.39 -2.00
N THR A 24 -5.49 0.18 -1.35
CA THR A 24 -6.33 -1.00 -1.59
C THR A 24 -6.81 -1.05 -3.05
N HIS A 25 -7.30 0.07 -3.59
CA HIS A 25 -7.74 0.15 -4.98
C HIS A 25 -6.62 -0.12 -5.99
N VAL A 26 -5.42 0.43 -5.74
CA VAL A 26 -4.25 0.20 -6.61
C VAL A 26 -3.85 -1.28 -6.61
N VAL A 27 -3.78 -1.91 -5.44
CA VAL A 27 -3.45 -3.34 -5.32
C VAL A 27 -4.50 -4.21 -6.03
N LEU A 28 -5.78 -3.91 -5.85
CA LEU A 28 -6.85 -4.63 -6.56
C LEU A 28 -6.75 -4.47 -8.08
N GLY A 29 -6.50 -3.25 -8.55
CA GLY A 29 -6.32 -2.97 -9.99
C GLY A 29 -5.19 -3.80 -10.61
N PHE A 30 -4.04 -3.90 -9.96
CA PHE A 30 -2.95 -4.74 -10.47
C PHE A 30 -3.24 -6.23 -10.35
N ARG A 31 -3.95 -6.69 -9.31
CA ARG A 31 -4.40 -8.09 -9.22
C ARG A 31 -5.31 -8.46 -10.38
N ASP A 32 -6.24 -7.58 -10.72
CA ASP A 32 -7.14 -7.77 -11.85
C ASP A 32 -6.38 -7.71 -13.17
N GLU A 33 -5.41 -6.81 -13.33
CA GLU A 33 -4.56 -6.77 -14.51
C GLU A 33 -3.73 -8.05 -14.68
N VAL A 34 -3.13 -8.59 -13.62
CA VAL A 34 -2.41 -9.87 -13.66
C VAL A 34 -3.31 -11.01 -14.12
N ARG A 35 -4.57 -11.02 -13.66
CA ARG A 35 -5.58 -12.03 -14.04
C ARG A 35 -6.04 -11.88 -15.48
N ALA A 36 -6.26 -10.65 -15.94
CA ALA A 36 -6.78 -10.34 -17.26
C ALA A 36 -5.69 -10.26 -18.36
N ALA A 37 -4.41 -10.24 -17.99
CA ALA A 37 -3.31 -10.10 -18.94
C ALA A 37 -3.28 -11.24 -19.97
N THR A 38 -3.39 -10.86 -21.24
CA THR A 38 -3.36 -11.75 -22.41
C THR A 38 -1.94 -12.02 -22.92
N THR A 39 -0.96 -11.22 -22.50
CA THR A 39 0.47 -11.41 -22.85
C THR A 39 1.31 -11.60 -21.59
N GLU A 40 2.40 -12.38 -21.72
CA GLU A 40 3.29 -12.64 -20.59
C GLU A 40 4.06 -11.40 -20.16
N ASP A 41 4.47 -10.54 -21.10
CA ASP A 41 5.15 -9.28 -20.77
C ASP A 41 4.25 -8.36 -19.92
N ARG A 42 2.97 -8.25 -20.29
CA ARG A 42 2.00 -7.45 -19.51
C ARG A 42 1.75 -8.06 -18.14
N ARG A 43 1.61 -9.39 -18.07
CA ARG A 43 1.46 -10.11 -16.80
C ARG A 43 2.67 -9.90 -15.90
N ARG A 44 3.89 -9.98 -16.44
CA ARG A 44 5.14 -9.80 -15.71
C ARG A 44 5.29 -8.37 -15.21
N SER A 45 4.98 -7.38 -16.04
CA SER A 45 4.99 -5.97 -15.63
C SER A 45 3.98 -5.71 -14.50
N ALA A 46 2.74 -6.19 -14.64
CA ALA A 46 1.72 -6.04 -13.61
C ALA A 46 2.07 -6.77 -12.30
N LYS A 47 2.67 -7.96 -12.35
CA LYS A 47 3.19 -8.67 -11.17
C LYS A 47 4.28 -7.87 -10.46
N CYS A 48 5.24 -7.32 -11.21
CA CYS A 48 6.32 -6.50 -10.65
C CYS A 48 5.77 -5.26 -9.92
N SER A 49 4.80 -4.57 -10.54
CA SER A 49 4.12 -3.44 -9.89
C SER A 49 3.30 -3.89 -8.67
N LEU A 50 2.58 -5.02 -8.77
CA LEU A 50 1.81 -5.57 -7.65
C LEU A 50 2.71 -5.84 -6.44
N ASP A 51 3.84 -6.51 -6.62
CA ASP A 51 4.78 -6.83 -5.55
C ASP A 51 5.29 -5.54 -4.85
N MET A 52 5.57 -4.49 -5.62
CA MET A 52 5.98 -3.19 -5.07
C MET A 52 4.85 -2.56 -4.24
N TRP A 53 3.63 -2.53 -4.77
CA TRP A 53 2.48 -1.92 -4.09
C TRP A 53 2.03 -2.71 -2.86
N GLU A 54 2.14 -4.04 -2.86
CA GLU A 54 1.87 -4.86 -1.69
C GLU A 54 2.88 -4.59 -0.56
N ARG A 55 4.16 -4.33 -0.89
CA ARG A 55 5.16 -3.90 0.09
C ARG A 55 4.85 -2.52 0.68
N ILE A 56 4.51 -1.54 -0.16
CA ILE A 56 4.13 -0.20 0.30
C ILE A 56 2.91 -0.27 1.22
N ARG A 57 1.89 -1.03 0.82
CA ARG A 57 0.69 -1.24 1.63
C ARG A 57 1.01 -1.91 2.97
N SER A 58 1.84 -2.95 2.96
CA SER A 58 2.24 -3.65 4.19
C SER A 58 2.99 -2.74 5.16
N GLU A 59 3.92 -1.92 4.65
CA GLU A 59 4.62 -0.92 5.47
C GLU A 59 3.68 0.17 5.99
N PHE A 60 2.72 0.62 5.17
CA PHE A 60 1.71 1.57 5.60
C PHE A 60 0.83 0.99 6.72
N ASP A 61 0.32 -0.23 6.55
CA ASP A 61 -0.51 -0.92 7.55
C ASP A 61 0.28 -1.12 8.87
N ARG A 62 1.55 -1.51 8.78
CA ARG A 62 2.45 -1.63 9.95
C ARG A 62 2.61 -0.28 10.68
N GLN A 63 2.88 0.80 9.95
CA GLN A 63 3.03 2.13 10.54
C GLN A 63 1.74 2.62 11.17
N MET A 64 0.58 2.32 10.58
CA MET A 64 -0.72 2.62 11.14
C MET A 64 -0.95 1.88 12.46
N ASP A 65 -0.67 0.57 12.52
CA ASP A 65 -0.84 -0.25 13.72
C ASP A 65 0.08 0.20 14.87
N GLU A 66 1.32 0.61 14.56
CA GLU A 66 2.28 1.15 15.53
C GLU A 66 1.87 2.52 16.09
N GLN A 67 1.14 3.31 15.30
CA GLN A 67 0.73 4.67 15.64
C GLN A 67 -0.70 4.78 16.17
N ASP A 68 -1.51 3.72 16.06
CA ASP A 68 -2.87 3.71 16.57
C ASP A 68 -2.84 3.72 18.13
N PRO A 69 -3.45 4.73 18.77
CA PRO A 69 -3.54 4.77 20.23
C PRO A 69 -4.15 3.46 20.80
N GLU A 70 -3.64 2.99 21.93
CA GLU A 70 -4.11 1.76 22.63
C GLU A 70 -5.64 1.71 22.79
N GLU A 71 -6.29 2.87 22.94
CA GLU A 71 -7.75 2.99 23.06
C GLU A 71 -8.54 2.62 21.79
N PHE A 72 -7.89 2.56 20.63
CA PHE A 72 -8.52 2.25 19.33
C PHE A 72 -8.06 0.94 18.70
N ARG A 73 -7.08 0.24 19.29
CA ARG A 73 -6.66 -1.07 18.80
C ARG A 73 -7.86 -2.04 18.83
N ARG A 74 -8.12 -2.67 17.69
CA ARG A 74 -9.23 -3.62 17.52
C ARG A 74 -9.09 -4.76 18.54
N LYS A 75 -10.07 -4.89 19.44
CA LYS A 75 -10.25 -6.06 20.32
C LYS A 75 -10.74 -7.27 19.52
#